data_AF-A0A3P8GPV0-F1
#
_entry.id   AF-A0A3P8GPV0-F1
#
_cell.length_a   1.000
_cell.length_b   1.000
_cell.length_c   1.000
_cell.angle_alpha   90.00
_cell.angle_beta   90.00
_cell.angle_gamma   90.00
#
_symmetry.space_group_name_H-M   'P 1'
#
loop_
_entity.id
_entity.type
_entity.pdbx_description
1 polymer ?
#
loop_
_entity_poly.entity_id
_entity_poly.type
_entity_poly.pdbx_seq_one_letter_code
_entity_poly.pdbx_strand_id
1 'polypeptide(L)'
;MSQLTRDYDLCLTGEGIEALRTSAPHLLHDLIPKAKVHARVVPKQKEDILVHLKRLGFVTLMCGDGTNDVGALKQAHVGVALLNEAGPAKSDGTRTAIQNSGTANSVDRRSHSNHTSSTRGDERQSAQTRLASQLAAIEAEQDPSLVRLGDASIAAPFTAKMSSPSGEAEARMPVKEDDFVDVHAEFEPSILNTVVYLISTSMQIATIAVNYKGHPFMESLLENKPIVVSLGVATGGVILLALGMFAEPLRLMRLDPQLQKVFFQAVAFDFIASWLVDRILVFIFGHVRVKSL
;
A
#
# COMPACT_ATOMS: atom_id res chain seq x y z
N MET A 1 -10.98 31.01 -32.65
CA MET A 1 -9.86 30.37 -31.92
C MET A 1 -9.42 29.05 -32.54
N SER A 2 -10.32 28.11 -32.82
CA SER A 2 -9.98 26.75 -33.30
C SER A 2 -9.14 26.71 -34.58
N GLN A 3 -9.36 27.61 -35.54
CA GLN A 3 -8.50 27.72 -36.74
C GLN A 3 -7.09 28.21 -36.40
N LEU A 4 -6.97 29.24 -35.56
CA LEU A 4 -5.68 29.84 -35.18
C LEU A 4 -4.79 28.84 -34.41
N THR A 5 -5.38 28.05 -33.51
CA THR A 5 -4.67 27.02 -32.73
C THR A 5 -4.30 25.78 -33.53
N ARG A 6 -4.91 25.58 -34.70
CA ARG A 6 -4.58 24.46 -35.59
C ARG A 6 -3.39 24.79 -36.49
N ASP A 7 -3.34 26.03 -36.97
CA ASP A 7 -2.38 26.45 -37.98
C ASP A 7 -1.15 27.15 -37.36
N TYR A 8 -1.24 27.62 -36.10
CA TYR A 8 -0.16 28.32 -35.39
C TYR A 8 0.01 27.88 -33.93
N ASP A 9 1.25 27.95 -33.46
CA ASP A 9 1.60 27.74 -32.05
C ASP A 9 1.45 29.03 -31.25
N LEU A 10 0.64 28.98 -30.19
CA LEU A 10 0.35 30.15 -29.37
C LEU A 10 1.40 30.37 -28.27
N CYS A 11 1.81 31.62 -28.12
CA CYS A 11 2.66 32.12 -27.04
C CYS A 11 1.90 33.19 -26.24
N LEU A 12 1.75 32.99 -24.93
CA LEU A 12 1.12 33.95 -24.02
C LEU A 12 2.18 34.61 -23.16
N THR A 13 2.12 35.95 -23.08
CA THR A 13 3.01 36.71 -22.18
C THR A 13 2.36 36.87 -20.80
N GLY A 14 3.17 37.09 -19.76
CA GLY A 14 2.67 37.37 -18.40
C GLY A 14 1.68 38.55 -18.35
N GLU A 15 1.94 39.62 -19.11
CA GLU A 15 1.01 40.76 -19.26
C GLU A 15 -0.28 40.36 -19.98
N GLY A 16 -0.16 39.54 -21.04
CA GLY A 16 -1.32 39.04 -21.78
C GLY A 16 -2.24 38.18 -20.91
N ILE A 17 -1.66 37.33 -20.04
CA ILE A 17 -2.42 36.54 -19.06
C ILE A 17 -3.19 37.44 -18.10
N GLU A 18 -2.55 38.49 -17.58
CA GLU A 18 -3.16 39.42 -16.64
C GLU A 18 -4.27 40.26 -17.29
N ALA A 19 -4.04 40.73 -18.52
CA ALA A 19 -5.03 41.46 -19.30
C ALA A 19 -6.26 40.58 -19.63
N LEU A 20 -6.03 39.32 -20.01
CA LEU A 20 -7.10 38.35 -20.27
C LEU A 20 -7.85 37.95 -19.01
N ARG A 21 -7.16 37.83 -17.88
CA ARG A 21 -7.79 37.56 -16.57
C ARG A 21 -8.82 38.63 -16.21
N THR A 22 -8.52 39.89 -16.52
CA THR A 22 -9.39 41.03 -16.21
C THR A 22 -10.47 41.23 -17.27
N SER A 23 -10.12 41.12 -18.55
CA SER A 23 -11.01 41.50 -19.66
C SER A 23 -11.90 40.36 -20.15
N ALA A 24 -11.37 39.13 -20.18
CA ALA A 24 -12.05 37.97 -20.78
C ALA A 24 -11.58 36.65 -20.12
N PRO A 25 -11.99 36.37 -18.86
CA PRO A 25 -11.52 35.20 -18.13
C PRO A 25 -11.93 33.88 -18.77
N HIS A 26 -13.09 33.83 -19.43
CA HIS A 26 -13.54 32.66 -20.20
C HIS A 26 -12.57 32.30 -21.32
N LEU A 27 -11.99 33.31 -22.00
CA LEU A 27 -11.05 33.09 -23.08
C LEU A 27 -9.70 32.58 -22.54
N LEU A 28 -9.30 33.02 -21.35
CA LEU A 28 -8.10 32.52 -20.68
C LEU A 28 -8.21 31.02 -20.38
N HIS A 29 -9.38 30.54 -19.95
CA HIS A 29 -9.63 29.11 -19.71
C HIS A 29 -9.44 28.25 -20.96
N ASP A 30 -9.82 28.76 -22.13
CA ASP A 30 -9.67 28.04 -23.41
C ASP A 30 -8.27 28.16 -24.01
N LEU A 31 -7.53 29.24 -23.68
CA LEU A 31 -6.23 29.54 -24.25
C LEU A 31 -5.07 28.89 -23.49
N ILE A 32 -5.11 28.87 -22.14
CA ILE A 32 -4.05 28.27 -21.31
C ILE A 32 -3.66 26.85 -21.76
N PRO A 33 -4.59 25.89 -21.94
CA PRO A 33 -4.23 24.53 -22.37
C PRO A 33 -3.74 24.45 -23.82
N LYS A 34 -4.07 25.44 -24.67
CA LYS A 34 -3.69 25.48 -26.09
C LYS A 34 -2.40 26.25 -26.34
N ALA A 35 -1.92 27.02 -25.37
CA ALA A 35 -0.69 27.79 -25.46
C ALA A 35 0.52 26.92 -25.15
N LYS A 36 1.42 26.75 -26.14
CA LYS A 36 2.65 25.95 -25.98
C LYS A 36 3.72 26.70 -25.18
N VAL A 37 3.74 28.04 -25.29
CA VAL A 37 4.76 28.87 -24.65
C VAL A 37 4.11 29.91 -23.76
N HIS A 38 4.60 30.01 -22.52
CA HIS A 38 4.27 31.09 -21.60
C HIS A 38 5.56 31.87 -21.33
N ALA A 39 5.63 33.11 -21.81
CA ALA A 39 6.85 33.92 -21.79
C ALA A 39 6.74 35.09 -20.82
N ARG A 40 7.87 35.49 -20.21
CA ARG A 40 7.95 36.60 -19.24
C ARG A 40 6.90 36.51 -18.12
N VAL A 41 6.61 35.29 -17.68
CA VAL A 41 5.69 35.01 -16.58
C VAL A 41 6.40 35.16 -15.23
N VAL A 42 5.76 35.89 -14.32
CA VAL A 42 6.27 36.03 -12.95
C VAL A 42 6.08 34.74 -12.16
N PRO A 43 6.86 34.47 -11.09
CA PRO A 43 6.77 33.24 -10.31
C PRO A 43 5.34 32.88 -9.87
N LYS A 44 4.56 33.88 -9.43
CA LYS A 44 3.16 33.67 -9.03
C LYS A 44 2.26 33.21 -10.19
N GLN A 45 2.48 33.74 -11.40
CA GLN A 45 1.70 33.32 -12.58
C GLN A 45 2.02 31.88 -12.99
N LYS A 46 3.24 31.40 -12.77
CA LYS A 46 3.59 29.99 -13.02
C LYS A 46 2.76 29.05 -12.13
N GLU A 47 2.60 29.41 -10.85
CA GLU A 47 1.69 28.69 -9.93
C GLU A 47 0.27 28.70 -10.47
N ASP A 48 -0.25 29.89 -10.83
CA ASP A 48 -1.63 30.05 -11.26
C ASP A 48 -1.94 29.25 -12.54
N ILE A 49 -1.02 29.22 -13.51
CA ILE A 49 -1.14 28.40 -14.73
C ILE A 49 -1.32 26.91 -14.36
N LEU A 50 -0.49 26.40 -13.44
CA LEU A 50 -0.62 25.01 -12.98
C LEU A 50 -1.92 24.77 -12.22
N VAL A 51 -2.34 25.67 -11.33
CA VAL A 51 -3.65 25.59 -10.67
C VAL A 51 -4.76 25.49 -11.73
N HIS A 52 -4.72 26.33 -12.75
CA HIS A 52 -5.71 26.36 -13.81
C HIS A 52 -5.74 25.07 -14.64
N LEU A 53 -4.59 24.56 -15.08
CA LEU A 53 -4.50 23.28 -15.79
C LEU A 53 -5.04 22.12 -14.95
N LYS A 54 -4.73 22.08 -13.64
CA LYS A 54 -5.29 21.07 -12.72
C LYS A 54 -6.80 21.18 -12.59
N ARG A 55 -7.36 22.40 -12.48
CA ARG A 55 -8.81 22.63 -12.42
C ARG A 55 -9.55 22.16 -13.67
N LEU A 56 -8.90 22.19 -14.83
CA LEU A 56 -9.41 21.64 -16.09
C LEU A 56 -9.29 20.10 -16.19
N GLY A 57 -8.73 19.46 -15.16
CA GLY A 57 -8.59 18.01 -15.08
C GLY A 57 -7.45 17.46 -15.94
N PHE A 58 -6.41 18.27 -16.19
CA PHE A 58 -5.13 17.80 -16.73
C PHE A 58 -4.22 17.33 -15.60
N VAL A 59 -3.48 16.26 -15.85
CA VAL A 59 -2.34 15.87 -15.00
C VAL A 59 -1.15 16.74 -15.42
N THR A 60 -0.47 17.32 -14.43
CA THR A 60 0.55 18.36 -14.66
C THR A 60 1.89 17.93 -14.10
N LEU A 61 2.95 18.16 -14.89
CA LEU A 61 4.33 17.98 -14.48
C LEU A 61 5.05 19.32 -14.62
N MET A 62 5.86 19.69 -13.63
CA MET A 62 6.73 20.87 -13.69
C MET A 62 8.16 20.43 -13.42
N CYS A 63 9.09 20.89 -14.26
CA CYS A 63 10.51 20.78 -14.00
C CYS A 63 11.16 22.16 -13.95
N GLY A 64 12.12 22.36 -13.05
CA GLY A 64 12.82 23.63 -12.91
C GLY A 64 14.00 23.52 -11.95
N ASP A 65 14.99 24.38 -12.10
CA ASP A 65 16.24 24.43 -11.33
C ASP A 65 16.33 25.65 -10.39
N GLY A 66 15.49 26.67 -10.62
CA GLY A 66 15.57 27.95 -9.93
C GLY A 66 14.59 28.14 -8.78
N THR A 67 14.89 29.10 -7.90
CA THR A 67 14.00 29.55 -6.81
C THR A 67 12.66 30.10 -7.32
N ASN A 68 12.62 30.56 -8.58
CA ASN A 68 11.43 31.07 -9.25
C ASN A 68 10.39 29.98 -9.58
N ASP A 69 10.78 28.71 -9.58
CA ASP A 69 9.91 27.59 -9.90
C ASP A 69 9.39 26.88 -8.65
N VAL A 70 9.84 27.27 -7.45
CA VAL A 70 9.48 26.60 -6.18
C VAL A 70 7.97 26.53 -5.97
N GLY A 71 7.26 27.63 -6.23
CA GLY A 71 5.80 27.65 -6.13
C GLY A 71 5.14 26.72 -7.15
N ALA A 72 5.58 26.78 -8.40
CA ALA A 72 5.06 25.96 -9.48
C ALA A 72 5.34 24.46 -9.24
N LEU A 73 6.55 24.10 -8.80
CA LEU A 73 6.93 22.74 -8.44
C LEU A 73 6.02 22.16 -7.35
N LYS A 74 5.68 22.96 -6.33
CA LYS A 74 4.72 22.55 -5.28
C LYS A 74 3.30 22.40 -5.81
N GLN A 75 2.94 23.14 -6.85
CA GLN A 75 1.59 23.15 -7.40
C GLN A 75 1.37 22.06 -8.45
N ALA A 76 2.39 21.53 -9.11
CA ALA A 76 2.26 20.43 -10.06
C ALA A 76 1.79 19.13 -9.37
N HIS A 77 1.20 18.20 -10.14
CA HIS A 77 0.98 16.84 -9.62
C HIS A 77 2.31 16.12 -9.41
N VAL A 78 3.27 16.39 -10.29
CA VAL A 78 4.65 15.92 -10.19
C VAL A 78 5.60 17.10 -10.37
N GLY A 79 6.38 17.42 -9.35
CA GLY A 79 7.42 18.47 -9.38
C GLY A 79 8.81 17.85 -9.40
N VAL A 80 9.64 18.25 -10.36
CA VAL A 80 11.03 17.76 -10.52
C VAL A 80 12.00 18.94 -10.43
N ALA A 81 12.82 18.96 -9.38
CA ALA A 81 13.91 19.94 -9.27
C ALA A 81 15.14 19.44 -10.04
N LEU A 82 15.61 20.21 -11.01
CA LEU A 82 16.85 19.91 -11.71
C LEU A 82 18.02 20.50 -10.92
N LEU A 83 18.94 19.65 -10.48
CA LEU A 83 20.18 20.08 -9.85
C LEU A 83 21.26 20.06 -10.91
N ASN A 84 21.97 21.18 -11.07
CA ASN A 84 23.21 21.17 -11.83
C ASN A 84 24.26 20.45 -10.99
N GLU A 85 24.51 19.18 -11.31
CA GLU A 85 25.79 18.57 -10.98
C GLU A 85 26.85 19.33 -11.79
N ALA A 86 27.49 20.32 -11.17
CA ALA A 86 28.79 20.74 -11.64
C ALA A 86 29.63 19.46 -11.70
N GLY A 87 30.13 19.13 -12.90
CA GLY A 87 30.75 17.83 -13.21
C GLY A 87 31.74 17.33 -12.15
N PRO A 88 32.05 16.03 -12.16
CA PRO A 88 32.53 15.31 -10.98
C PRO A 88 33.63 16.08 -10.24
N ALA A 89 33.25 16.68 -9.10
CA ALA A 89 34.23 16.98 -8.07
C ALA A 89 34.86 15.64 -7.70
N LYS A 90 36.17 15.52 -7.96
CA LYS A 90 36.97 14.32 -7.72
C LYS A 90 36.52 13.64 -6.44
N SER A 91 36.23 12.35 -6.54
CA SER A 91 35.90 11.48 -5.43
C SER A 91 37.03 11.48 -4.41
N ASP A 92 36.94 12.31 -3.38
CA ASP A 92 37.52 11.99 -2.08
C ASP A 92 36.38 11.57 -1.17
N GLY A 93 36.41 10.29 -0.82
CA GLY A 93 35.34 9.63 -0.11
C GLY A 93 35.18 10.20 1.30
N THR A 94 33.99 10.70 1.61
CA THR A 94 33.42 10.58 2.95
C THR A 94 31.89 10.63 2.83
N ARG A 95 31.29 9.44 2.71
CA ARG A 95 29.87 9.22 3.00
C ARG A 95 29.69 9.28 4.52
N THR A 96 29.30 10.43 5.06
CA THR A 96 28.42 10.53 6.25
C THR A 96 28.18 12.00 6.59
N ALA A 97 27.00 12.51 6.27
CA ALA A 97 26.32 13.56 7.04
C ALA A 97 24.88 13.71 6.54
N ILE A 98 24.03 12.71 6.82
CA ILE A 98 22.62 13.00 7.06
C ILE A 98 22.57 13.47 8.51
N GLN A 99 22.60 14.79 8.73
CA GLN A 99 22.27 15.38 10.01
C GLN A 99 21.37 16.60 9.80
N ASN A 100 20.08 16.35 10.10
CA ASN A 100 19.16 17.19 10.83
C ASN A 100 19.36 18.72 10.76
N SER A 101 18.36 19.38 10.19
CA SER A 101 17.96 20.71 10.64
C SER A 101 16.44 20.80 10.72
N GLY A 102 15.94 21.03 11.94
CA GLY A 102 14.59 21.58 12.14
C GLY A 102 13.80 21.04 13.32
N THR A 103 14.20 21.32 14.56
CA THR A 103 13.28 21.91 15.55
C THR A 103 14.05 22.69 16.60
N ALA A 104 13.64 23.95 16.77
CA ALA A 104 14.16 24.96 17.66
C ALA A 104 13.90 24.65 19.14
N ASN A 105 14.76 25.11 20.03
CA ASN A 105 14.45 26.20 20.97
C ASN A 105 15.56 26.41 22.01
N SER A 106 15.96 27.68 22.13
CA SER A 106 16.28 28.45 23.34
C SER A 106 16.98 27.82 24.56
N VAL A 107 17.86 28.67 25.13
CA VAL A 107 18.28 28.79 26.55
C VAL A 107 19.74 28.40 26.85
N ASP A 108 20.59 29.41 26.66
CA ASP A 108 21.45 30.06 27.66
C ASP A 108 22.05 29.25 28.85
N ARG A 109 23.39 29.33 28.91
CA ARG A 109 24.28 29.52 30.07
C ARG A 109 24.60 28.42 31.11
N ARG A 110 25.92 28.21 31.19
CA ARG A 110 26.82 28.08 32.37
C ARG A 110 26.69 26.77 33.18
N SER A 111 27.66 25.86 33.05
CA SER A 111 28.90 25.79 33.85
C SER A 111 28.66 25.80 35.36
N HIS A 112 28.98 24.69 36.04
CA HIS A 112 29.78 24.66 37.27
C HIS A 112 30.25 23.25 37.62
N SER A 113 31.46 23.21 38.13
CA SER A 113 32.38 22.11 38.39
C SER A 113 32.21 21.45 39.77
N ASN A 114 32.65 20.19 39.85
CA ASN A 114 33.37 19.50 40.94
C ASN A 114 32.86 19.62 42.39
N HIS A 115 32.58 18.47 43.05
CA HIS A 115 33.56 17.82 43.94
C HIS A 115 33.04 16.50 44.59
N THR A 116 33.99 15.56 44.68
CA THR A 116 34.23 14.44 45.64
C THR A 116 33.69 14.66 47.08
N SER A 117 33.41 13.70 47.98
CA SER A 117 33.76 12.27 48.19
C SER A 117 33.01 11.69 49.42
N SER A 118 32.75 10.37 49.39
CA SER A 118 32.70 9.38 50.49
C SER A 118 31.77 9.52 51.72
N THR A 119 30.83 8.59 51.86
CA THR A 119 30.70 7.70 53.06
C THR A 119 29.86 6.47 52.71
N ARG A 120 30.43 5.28 52.95
CA ARG A 120 29.81 3.95 52.79
C ARG A 120 29.36 3.48 54.18
N GLY A 121 28.14 2.98 54.34
CA GLY A 121 27.71 2.39 55.62
C GLY A 121 26.34 1.74 55.62
N ASP A 122 25.26 2.52 55.52
CA ASP A 122 23.93 2.05 55.99
C ASP A 122 22.79 2.12 54.95
N GLU A 123 23.07 2.36 53.66
CA GLU A 123 22.03 2.59 52.64
C GLU A 123 21.55 1.34 51.89
N ARG A 124 22.22 0.18 52.01
CA ARG A 124 21.84 -1.02 51.24
C ARG A 124 20.62 -1.75 51.79
N GLN A 125 20.42 -1.74 53.11
CA GLN A 125 19.32 -2.49 53.74
C GLN A 125 17.98 -1.73 53.63
N SER A 126 18.03 -0.41 53.55
CA SER A 126 16.85 0.45 53.32
C SER A 126 16.45 0.53 51.85
N ALA A 127 17.41 0.48 50.91
CA ALA A 127 17.12 0.44 49.47
C ALA A 127 16.47 -0.88 49.03
N GLN A 128 16.88 -2.03 49.59
CA GLN A 128 16.23 -3.32 49.31
C GLN A 128 14.79 -3.37 49.84
N THR A 129 14.55 -2.81 51.03
CA THR A 129 13.20 -2.77 51.62
C THR A 129 12.27 -1.86 50.82
N ARG A 130 12.77 -0.72 50.29
CA ARG A 130 11.99 0.18 49.43
C ARG A 130 11.67 -0.42 48.06
N LEU A 131 12.64 -1.09 47.43
CA LEU A 131 12.42 -1.80 46.15
C LEU A 131 11.43 -2.95 46.32
N ALA A 132 11.51 -3.72 47.41
CA ALA A 132 10.53 -4.77 47.69
C ALA A 132 9.11 -4.20 47.90
N SER A 133 8.98 -3.08 48.62
CA SER A 133 7.68 -2.42 48.80
C SER A 133 7.13 -1.79 47.51
N GLN A 134 7.99 -1.31 46.61
CA GLN A 134 7.60 -0.77 45.31
C GLN A 134 7.22 -1.87 44.32
N LEU A 135 7.91 -3.02 44.33
CA LEU A 135 7.55 -4.19 43.53
C LEU A 135 6.21 -4.78 44.00
N ALA A 136 5.99 -4.88 45.31
CA ALA A 136 4.71 -5.34 45.86
C ALA A 136 3.55 -4.38 45.56
N ALA A 137 3.79 -3.07 45.48
CA ALA A 137 2.78 -2.09 45.07
C ALA A 137 2.47 -2.15 43.56
N ILE A 138 3.42 -2.58 42.73
CA ILE A 138 3.21 -2.82 41.28
C ILE A 138 2.50 -4.16 41.04
N GLU A 139 2.77 -5.19 41.86
CA GLU A 139 2.06 -6.48 41.81
C GLU A 139 0.61 -6.38 42.34
N ALA A 140 0.34 -5.49 43.29
CA ALA A 140 -1.00 -5.28 43.84
C ALA A 140 -1.95 -4.45 42.94
N GLU A 141 -1.48 -3.91 41.81
CA GLU A 141 -2.32 -3.25 40.79
C GLU A 141 -2.60 -4.13 39.54
N GLN A 142 -2.19 -5.41 39.54
CA GLN A 142 -2.61 -6.38 38.53
C GLN A 142 -3.80 -7.20 39.02
N ASP A 143 -4.99 -6.61 38.97
CA ASP A 143 -6.26 -7.34 38.95
C ASP A 143 -6.56 -7.80 37.51
N PRO A 144 -6.57 -9.10 37.19
CA PRO A 144 -6.80 -9.59 35.83
C PRO A 144 -8.29 -9.68 35.45
N SER A 145 -9.19 -8.97 36.14
CA SER A 145 -10.63 -8.97 35.81
C SER A 145 -11.15 -7.69 35.12
N LEU A 146 -10.30 -6.73 34.78
CA LEU A 146 -10.73 -5.53 34.03
C LEU A 146 -10.28 -5.58 32.56
N VAL A 147 -11.19 -6.00 31.68
CA VAL A 147 -11.03 -5.95 30.22
C VAL A 147 -10.83 -4.49 29.77
N ARG A 148 -9.61 -4.13 29.37
CA ARG A 148 -9.35 -2.86 28.68
C ARG A 148 -9.87 -2.97 27.25
N LEU A 149 -10.92 -2.22 26.95
CA LEU A 149 -11.38 -1.96 25.57
C LEU A 149 -10.24 -1.30 24.79
N GLY A 150 -9.63 -2.04 23.86
CA GLY A 150 -8.62 -1.50 22.95
C GLY A 150 -9.22 -0.73 21.76
N ASP A 151 -8.34 -0.20 20.91
CA ASP A 151 -8.64 0.60 19.70
C ASP A 151 -9.60 -0.09 18.69
N ALA A 152 -9.77 -1.41 18.78
CA ALA A 152 -10.72 -2.15 17.95
C ALA A 152 -12.20 -1.78 18.22
N SER A 153 -12.52 -1.33 19.44
CA SER A 153 -13.87 -0.89 19.83
C SER A 153 -14.25 0.50 19.31
N ILE A 154 -13.29 1.25 18.76
CA ILE A 154 -13.47 2.58 18.14
C ILE A 154 -13.84 2.46 16.64
N ALA A 155 -13.49 1.35 15.98
CA ALA A 155 -13.62 1.22 14.52
C ALA A 155 -14.90 0.48 14.04
N ALA A 156 -15.67 -0.15 14.93
CA ALA A 156 -16.85 -0.92 14.56
C ALA A 156 -18.16 -0.17 14.91
N PRO A 157 -19.14 -0.06 13.98
CA PRO A 157 -20.40 0.65 14.23
C PRO A 157 -21.33 -0.09 15.21
N PHE A 158 -21.01 -1.32 15.62
CA PHE A 158 -21.71 -2.04 16.70
C PHE A 158 -20.69 -2.82 17.53
N THR A 159 -20.50 -2.40 18.79
CA THR A 159 -19.69 -3.13 19.77
C THR A 159 -20.64 -3.82 20.73
N ALA A 160 -20.74 -5.15 20.64
CA ALA A 160 -21.57 -5.94 21.54
C ALA A 160 -21.00 -5.84 22.97
N LYS A 161 -21.83 -5.40 23.92
CA LYS A 161 -21.44 -5.13 25.31
C LYS A 161 -21.85 -6.23 26.31
N MET A 162 -22.19 -7.42 25.83
CA MET A 162 -22.62 -8.53 26.69
C MET A 162 -21.59 -9.66 26.64
N SER A 163 -20.98 -9.95 27.78
CA SER A 163 -20.52 -11.29 28.11
C SER A 163 -21.73 -12.22 28.01
N SER A 164 -21.61 -13.26 27.20
CA SER A 164 -22.62 -14.29 26.93
C SER A 164 -23.44 -14.67 28.18
N PRO A 165 -24.78 -14.74 28.13
CA PRO A 165 -25.56 -15.42 29.16
C PRO A 165 -25.43 -16.93 28.93
N SER A 166 -24.23 -17.47 29.11
CA SER A 166 -23.97 -18.90 29.07
C SER A 166 -24.32 -19.49 30.44
N GLY A 167 -25.49 -20.12 30.53
CA GLY A 167 -25.89 -20.89 31.70
C GLY A 167 -27.33 -21.39 31.64
N GLU A 168 -28.30 -20.50 31.46
CA GLU A 168 -29.73 -20.85 31.62
C GLU A 168 -30.54 -20.94 30.31
N ALA A 169 -30.07 -20.33 29.22
CA ALA A 169 -30.70 -20.48 27.91
C ALA A 169 -30.37 -21.84 27.27
N GLU A 170 -29.17 -22.36 27.48
CA GLU A 170 -28.71 -23.65 26.96
C GLU A 170 -29.47 -24.84 27.58
N ALA A 171 -29.86 -24.72 28.86
CA ALA A 171 -30.60 -25.75 29.58
C ALA A 171 -32.09 -25.90 29.17
N ARG A 172 -32.62 -24.96 28.38
CA ARG A 172 -34.03 -24.95 27.94
C ARG A 172 -34.22 -25.03 26.42
N MET A 173 -33.14 -25.09 25.67
CA MET A 173 -33.21 -25.35 24.24
C MET A 173 -33.48 -26.85 24.03
N PRO A 174 -34.46 -27.25 23.19
CA PRO A 174 -34.56 -28.64 22.79
C PRO A 174 -33.23 -29.05 22.18
N VAL A 175 -32.68 -30.19 22.60
CA VAL A 175 -31.50 -30.80 21.96
C VAL A 175 -31.88 -31.07 20.52
N LYS A 176 -31.50 -30.15 19.65
CA LYS A 176 -31.55 -30.34 18.21
C LYS A 176 -30.25 -31.06 17.90
N GLU A 177 -30.33 -32.27 17.35
CA GLU A 177 -29.22 -32.91 16.66
C GLU A 177 -28.89 -32.04 15.44
N ASP A 178 -28.30 -30.90 15.68
CA ASP A 178 -27.66 -30.12 14.67
C ASP A 178 -26.23 -30.68 14.60
N ASP A 179 -25.88 -31.22 13.43
CA ASP A 179 -24.51 -31.55 12.99
C ASP A 179 -23.67 -30.25 12.98
N PHE A 180 -23.48 -29.64 14.14
CA PHE A 180 -22.62 -28.47 14.28
C PHE A 180 -21.17 -28.95 14.16
N VAL A 181 -20.56 -28.60 13.03
CA VAL A 181 -19.13 -28.79 12.81
C VAL A 181 -18.37 -28.01 13.88
N ASP A 182 -17.64 -28.71 14.73
CA ASP A 182 -16.81 -28.10 15.76
C ASP A 182 -15.65 -27.32 15.13
N VAL A 183 -15.71 -25.99 15.24
CA VAL A 183 -14.75 -25.05 14.64
C VAL A 183 -13.40 -25.04 15.38
N HIS A 184 -13.35 -25.63 16.58
CA HIS A 184 -12.15 -25.73 17.42
C HIS A 184 -11.56 -27.14 17.45
N ALA A 185 -12.11 -28.08 16.68
CA ALA A 185 -11.58 -29.42 16.56
C ALA A 185 -10.13 -29.42 16.01
N GLU A 186 -9.32 -30.35 16.51
CA GLU A 186 -7.97 -30.56 16.01
C GLU A 186 -7.98 -31.03 14.54
N PHE A 187 -6.94 -30.68 13.79
CA PHE A 187 -6.87 -31.01 12.37
C PHE A 187 -6.86 -32.54 12.15
N GLU A 188 -7.91 -33.05 11.51
CA GLU A 188 -7.97 -34.42 11.04
C GLU A 188 -7.80 -34.49 9.50
N PRO A 189 -6.91 -35.37 9.00
CA PRO A 189 -6.73 -35.57 7.56
C PRO A 189 -8.01 -36.09 6.90
N SER A 190 -8.58 -35.31 5.99
CA SER A 190 -9.79 -35.67 5.24
C SER A 190 -9.62 -35.47 3.74
N ILE A 191 -10.43 -36.18 2.95
CA ILE A 191 -10.52 -35.99 1.49
C ILE A 191 -10.93 -34.53 1.20
N LEU A 192 -11.86 -33.98 1.99
CA LEU A 192 -12.32 -32.61 1.85
C LEU A 192 -11.16 -31.61 2.01
N ASN A 193 -10.36 -31.75 3.08
CA ASN A 193 -9.22 -30.87 3.34
C ASN A 193 -8.20 -30.93 2.20
N THR A 194 -7.95 -32.14 1.68
CA THR A 194 -7.05 -32.38 0.55
C THR A 194 -7.57 -31.69 -0.72
N VAL A 195 -8.84 -31.89 -1.07
CA VAL A 195 -9.46 -31.30 -2.27
C VAL A 195 -9.51 -29.78 -2.15
N VAL A 196 -9.93 -29.24 -1.00
CA VAL A 196 -10.00 -27.79 -0.76
C VAL A 196 -8.61 -27.16 -0.85
N TYR A 197 -7.59 -27.80 -0.27
CA TYR A 197 -6.22 -27.34 -0.38
C TYR A 197 -5.76 -27.31 -1.84
N LEU A 198 -5.92 -28.40 -2.59
CA LEU A 198 -5.50 -28.49 -3.99
C LEU A 198 -6.23 -27.48 -4.89
N ILE A 199 -7.54 -27.32 -4.69
CA ILE A 199 -8.34 -26.32 -5.41
C ILE A 199 -7.84 -24.92 -5.07
N SER A 200 -7.68 -24.59 -3.79
CA SER A 200 -7.19 -23.27 -3.35
C SER A 200 -5.82 -22.95 -3.94
N THR A 201 -4.86 -23.89 -3.87
CA THR A 201 -3.53 -23.69 -4.45
C THR A 201 -3.59 -23.54 -5.97
N SER A 202 -4.39 -24.35 -6.67
CA SER A 202 -4.57 -24.23 -8.12
C SER A 202 -5.21 -22.90 -8.53
N MET A 203 -6.17 -22.41 -7.76
CA MET A 203 -6.87 -21.15 -8.01
C MET A 203 -5.93 -19.95 -7.82
N GLN A 204 -5.03 -20.00 -6.83
CA GLN A 204 -3.98 -18.98 -6.66
C GLN A 204 -3.06 -18.91 -7.88
N ILE A 205 -2.62 -20.06 -8.40
CA ILE A 205 -1.80 -20.16 -9.60
C ILE A 205 -2.55 -19.59 -10.82
N ALA A 206 -3.80 -20.00 -11.02
CA ALA A 206 -4.65 -19.51 -12.11
C ALA A 206 -4.88 -17.99 -12.02
N THR A 207 -5.11 -17.47 -10.81
CA THR A 207 -5.31 -16.04 -10.57
C THR A 207 -4.09 -15.22 -11.01
N ILE A 208 -2.89 -15.67 -10.66
CA ILE A 208 -1.65 -14.99 -11.07
C ILE A 208 -1.48 -15.09 -12.59
N ALA A 209 -1.68 -16.27 -13.16
CA ALA A 209 -1.49 -16.50 -14.58
C ALA A 209 -2.47 -15.71 -15.47
N VAL A 210 -3.75 -15.62 -15.09
CA VAL A 210 -4.78 -14.90 -15.85
C VAL A 210 -4.65 -13.38 -15.67
N ASN A 211 -4.41 -12.91 -14.44
CA ASN A 211 -4.36 -11.47 -14.15
C ASN A 211 -3.02 -10.80 -14.50
N TYR A 212 -1.97 -11.56 -14.80
CA TYR A 212 -0.71 -10.99 -15.19
C TYR A 212 -0.83 -10.30 -16.56
N LYS A 213 -0.83 -8.97 -16.52
CA LYS A 213 -0.82 -8.13 -17.72
C LYS A 213 0.62 -7.91 -18.15
N GLY A 214 0.93 -8.36 -19.36
CA GLY A 214 2.19 -8.04 -20.02
C GLY A 214 2.17 -6.65 -20.66
N HIS A 215 2.81 -6.54 -21.81
CA HIS A 215 2.93 -5.33 -22.63
C HIS A 215 1.61 -4.50 -22.68
N PRO A 216 1.66 -3.15 -22.64
CA PRO A 216 2.80 -2.28 -22.93
C PRO A 216 3.59 -1.68 -21.75
N PHE A 217 3.18 -1.90 -20.50
CA PHE A 217 3.81 -1.25 -19.34
C PHE A 217 4.56 -2.22 -18.41
N MET A 218 4.49 -3.52 -18.68
CA MET A 218 5.19 -4.58 -17.96
C MET A 218 5.75 -5.60 -18.97
N GLU A 219 6.82 -6.30 -18.58
CA GLU A 219 7.37 -7.43 -19.35
C GLU A 219 6.32 -8.54 -19.48
N SER A 220 6.38 -9.34 -20.55
CA SER A 220 5.48 -10.47 -20.73
C SER A 220 5.75 -11.57 -19.70
N LEU A 221 4.74 -12.39 -19.39
CA LEU A 221 4.87 -13.56 -18.51
C LEU A 221 6.09 -14.41 -18.90
N LEU A 222 6.29 -14.64 -20.20
CA LEU A 222 7.36 -15.51 -20.72
C LEU A 222 8.75 -14.88 -20.67
N GLU A 223 8.83 -13.55 -20.62
CA GLU A 223 10.09 -12.82 -20.56
C GLU A 223 10.63 -12.79 -19.13
N ASN A 224 9.72 -12.76 -18.15
CA ASN A 224 10.05 -12.80 -16.73
C ASN A 224 10.34 -14.23 -16.25
N LYS A 225 11.59 -14.67 -16.45
CA LYS A 225 12.05 -16.02 -16.07
C LYS A 225 11.69 -16.43 -14.62
N PRO A 226 11.89 -15.58 -13.59
CA PRO A 226 11.46 -15.91 -12.22
C PRO A 226 9.99 -16.30 -12.10
N ILE A 227 9.09 -15.57 -12.76
CA ILE A 227 7.65 -15.83 -12.69
C ILE A 227 7.26 -17.09 -13.45
N VAL A 228 7.85 -17.35 -14.63
CA VAL A 228 7.60 -18.61 -15.36
C VAL A 228 8.06 -19.81 -14.53
N VAL A 229 9.25 -19.72 -13.94
CA VAL A 229 9.80 -20.81 -13.12
C VAL A 229 8.95 -21.03 -11.88
N SER A 230 8.55 -19.98 -11.16
CA SER A 230 7.72 -20.12 -9.97
C SER A 230 6.33 -20.69 -10.30
N LEU A 231 5.70 -20.23 -11.38
CA LEU A 231 4.41 -20.74 -11.83
C LEU A 231 4.50 -22.19 -12.31
N GLY A 232 5.57 -22.55 -13.01
CA GLY A 232 5.85 -23.92 -13.44
C GLY A 232 6.08 -24.87 -12.27
N VAL A 233 6.88 -24.46 -11.28
CA VAL A 233 7.12 -25.24 -10.05
C VAL A 233 5.83 -25.39 -9.24
N ALA A 234 5.05 -24.32 -9.07
CA ALA A 234 3.78 -24.39 -8.34
C ALA A 234 2.76 -25.30 -9.04
N THR A 235 2.64 -25.19 -10.37
CA THR A 235 1.75 -26.04 -11.17
C THR A 235 2.19 -27.50 -11.12
N GLY A 236 3.49 -27.76 -11.28
CA GLY A 236 4.07 -29.10 -11.14
C GLY A 236 3.85 -29.68 -9.74
N GLY A 237 4.03 -28.87 -8.70
CA GLY A 237 3.76 -29.24 -7.30
C GLY A 237 2.31 -29.67 -7.09
N VAL A 238 1.33 -28.89 -7.58
CA VAL A 238 -0.09 -29.24 -7.48
C VAL A 238 -0.40 -30.55 -8.22
N ILE A 239 0.15 -30.75 -9.41
CA ILE A 239 -0.03 -32.00 -10.17
C ILE A 239 0.56 -33.19 -9.41
N LEU A 240 1.78 -33.05 -8.87
CA LEU A 240 2.44 -34.11 -8.10
C LEU A 240 1.63 -34.47 -6.83
N LEU A 241 1.15 -33.46 -6.10
CA LEU A 241 0.31 -33.66 -4.92
C LEU A 241 -1.03 -34.29 -5.27
N ALA A 242 -1.67 -33.89 -6.37
CA ALA A 242 -2.93 -34.47 -6.83
C ALA A 242 -2.78 -35.95 -7.24
N LEU A 243 -1.62 -36.33 -7.79
CA LEU A 243 -1.25 -37.73 -8.09
C LEU A 243 -0.88 -38.54 -6.84
N GLY A 244 -0.84 -37.90 -5.65
CA GLY A 244 -0.51 -38.55 -4.38
C GLY A 244 0.99 -38.66 -4.10
N MET A 245 1.84 -38.05 -4.92
CA MET A 245 3.28 -37.96 -4.65
C MET A 245 3.52 -36.85 -3.61
N PHE A 246 4.35 -37.11 -2.60
CA PHE A 246 4.64 -36.17 -1.50
C PHE A 246 3.41 -35.73 -0.66
N ALA A 247 2.32 -36.50 -0.68
CA ALA A 247 1.13 -36.22 0.13
C ALA A 247 1.33 -36.49 1.63
N GLU A 248 2.21 -37.44 1.99
CA GLU A 248 2.41 -37.89 3.37
C GLU A 248 3.00 -36.82 4.31
N PRO A 249 4.06 -36.07 3.94
CA PRO A 249 4.59 -34.99 4.79
C PRO A 249 3.57 -33.87 5.06
N LEU A 250 2.64 -33.66 4.14
CA LEU A 250 1.61 -32.62 4.22
C LEU A 250 0.30 -33.13 4.86
N ARG A 251 0.26 -34.40 5.29
CA ARG A 251 -0.95 -35.05 5.84
C ARG A 251 -2.14 -34.98 4.86
N LEU A 252 -1.88 -35.05 3.56
CA LEU A 252 -2.91 -35.10 2.52
C LEU A 252 -3.37 -36.55 2.31
N MET A 253 -4.67 -36.74 2.10
CA MET A 253 -5.24 -38.04 1.74
C MET A 253 -5.12 -38.25 0.23
N ARG A 254 -4.79 -39.48 -0.20
CA ARG A 254 -4.70 -39.82 -1.63
C ARG A 254 -6.09 -39.78 -2.26
N LEU A 255 -6.19 -39.12 -3.41
CA LEU A 255 -7.45 -39.02 -4.17
C LEU A 255 -7.70 -40.30 -4.98
N ASP A 256 -8.96 -40.72 -5.04
CA ASP A 256 -9.40 -41.76 -5.99
C ASP A 256 -9.16 -41.28 -7.44
N PRO A 257 -8.67 -42.14 -8.36
CA PRO A 257 -8.58 -41.86 -9.80
C PRO A 257 -9.79 -41.12 -10.41
N GLN A 258 -11.01 -41.43 -9.97
CA GLN A 258 -12.21 -40.73 -10.45
C GLN A 258 -12.22 -39.26 -9.99
N LEU A 259 -11.90 -39.02 -8.72
CA LEU A 259 -11.87 -37.69 -8.13
C LEU A 259 -10.69 -36.85 -8.66
N GLN A 260 -9.55 -37.48 -8.93
CA GLN A 260 -8.41 -36.83 -9.61
C GLN A 260 -8.82 -36.31 -10.99
N LYS A 261 -9.54 -37.12 -11.77
CA LYS A 261 -10.02 -36.70 -13.09
C LYS A 261 -10.97 -35.51 -12.99
N VAL A 262 -11.91 -35.55 -12.06
CA VAL A 262 -12.84 -34.43 -11.81
C VAL A 262 -12.08 -33.17 -11.40
N PHE A 263 -11.08 -33.30 -10.52
CA PHE A 263 -10.22 -32.19 -10.11
C PHE A 263 -9.50 -31.54 -11.30
N PHE A 264 -8.81 -32.31 -12.15
CA PHE A 264 -8.12 -31.76 -13.32
C PHE A 264 -9.07 -31.12 -14.32
N GLN A 265 -10.27 -31.70 -14.53
CA GLN A 265 -11.29 -31.11 -15.38
C GLN A 265 -11.81 -29.78 -14.82
N ALA A 266 -12.05 -29.70 -13.51
CA ALA A 266 -12.49 -28.49 -12.84
C ALA A 266 -11.45 -27.37 -12.95
N VAL A 267 -10.17 -27.67 -12.66
CA VAL A 267 -9.07 -26.69 -12.76
C VAL A 267 -8.87 -26.21 -14.19
N ALA A 268 -8.91 -27.11 -15.18
CA ALA A 268 -8.78 -26.73 -16.59
C ALA A 268 -9.95 -25.85 -17.04
N PHE A 269 -11.19 -26.19 -16.64
CA PHE A 269 -12.37 -25.39 -16.95
C PHE A 269 -12.29 -24.01 -16.30
N ASP A 270 -11.96 -23.92 -15.02
CA ASP A 270 -11.80 -22.65 -14.28
C ASP A 270 -10.77 -21.73 -14.94
N PHE A 271 -9.61 -22.28 -15.31
CA PHE A 271 -8.55 -21.53 -15.98
C PHE A 271 -8.99 -21.00 -17.35
N ILE A 272 -9.59 -21.84 -18.19
CA ILE A 272 -10.03 -21.46 -19.55
C ILE A 272 -11.18 -20.46 -19.47
N ALA A 273 -12.15 -20.67 -18.60
CA ALA A 273 -13.29 -19.78 -18.41
C ALA A 273 -12.84 -18.42 -17.91
N SER A 274 -11.98 -18.37 -16.89
CA SER A 274 -11.42 -17.14 -16.34
C SER A 274 -10.61 -16.37 -17.39
N TRP A 275 -9.76 -17.06 -18.15
CA TRP A 275 -8.99 -16.45 -19.23
C TRP A 275 -9.89 -15.87 -20.33
N LEU A 276 -10.92 -16.61 -20.74
CA LEU A 276 -11.86 -16.16 -21.78
C LEU A 276 -12.64 -14.92 -21.33
N VAL A 277 -13.16 -14.94 -20.11
CA VAL A 277 -13.91 -13.81 -19.54
C VAL A 277 -13.02 -12.58 -19.41
N ASP A 278 -11.78 -12.71 -18.91
CA ASP A 278 -10.81 -11.62 -18.85
C ASP A 278 -10.59 -10.98 -20.24
N ARG A 279 -10.34 -11.79 -21.27
CA ARG A 279 -10.09 -11.28 -22.64
C ARG A 279 -11.30 -10.55 -23.21
N ILE A 280 -12.51 -11.05 -22.95
CA ILE A 280 -13.76 -10.39 -23.39
C ILE A 280 -13.94 -9.06 -22.65
N LEU A 281 -13.70 -9.01 -21.35
CA LEU A 281 -13.83 -7.78 -20.56
C LEU A 281 -12.81 -6.73 -20.99
N VAL A 282 -11.55 -7.13 -21.22
CA VAL A 282 -10.51 -6.23 -21.73
C VAL A 282 -10.86 -5.74 -23.14
N PHE A 283 -11.45 -6.57 -23.98
CA PHE A 283 -11.88 -6.15 -25.31
C PHE A 283 -13.02 -5.12 -25.27
N ILE A 284 -14.01 -5.32 -24.38
CA ILE A 284 -15.18 -4.43 -24.29
C ILE A 284 -14.83 -3.12 -23.55
N PHE A 285 -14.06 -3.20 -22.46
CA PHE A 285 -13.85 -2.06 -21.54
C PHE A 285 -12.43 -1.48 -21.57
N GLY A 286 -11.46 -2.13 -22.23
CA GLY A 286 -10.04 -1.76 -22.19
C GLY A 286 -9.63 -0.52 -22.99
N HIS A 287 -10.56 0.20 -23.60
CA HIS A 287 -10.24 1.42 -24.35
C HIS A 287 -9.91 2.59 -23.42
N VAL A 288 -8.61 2.83 -23.19
CA VAL A 288 -8.12 4.04 -22.53
C VAL A 288 -8.17 5.21 -23.52
N ARG A 289 -9.10 6.15 -23.32
CA ARG A 289 -9.11 7.42 -24.07
C ARG A 289 -8.08 8.37 -23.48
N VAL A 290 -6.99 8.61 -24.19
CA VAL A 290 -6.03 9.68 -23.85
C VAL A 290 -6.68 11.02 -24.18
N LYS A 291 -6.72 11.95 -23.22
CA LYS A 291 -7.13 13.34 -23.50
C LYS A 291 -6.06 13.97 -24.40
N SER A 292 -6.44 14.35 -25.62
CA SER A 292 -5.61 15.23 -26.46
C SER A 292 -5.58 16.62 -25.83
N LEU A 293 -4.38 17.19 -25.72
CA LEU A 293 -4.19 18.63 -25.57
C LEU A 293 -4.61 19.36 -26.85
#